data_AF-A0A4Q6F4J3-F1
#
_entry.id   AF-A0A4Q6F4J3-F1
#
_cell.length_a   1.000
_cell.length_b   1.000
_cell.length_c   1.000
_cell.angle_alpha   90.00
_cell.angle_beta   90.00
_cell.angle_gamma   90.00
#
_symmetry.space_group_name_H-M   'P 1'
#
loop_
_entity.id
_entity.type
_entity.pdbx_description
1 polymer ?
#
loop_
_entity_poly.entity_id
_entity_poly.type
_entity_poly.pdbx_seq_one_letter_code
_entity_poly.pdbx_strand_id
1 'polypeptide(L)'
;MSRDMQTEPGRLLRVLGVVEKVGNALPHPAFLFMGLFFVVLFLSWLASALGFSAIHPITKELITTVNLFSVPGLHLLISEMVSNFASFAPLASVLVAMLGFSLAEKSQLIATVLRLIVVKAPKSLIVPVIFVAGVMSHTAGDIGYVLLIPLAAMVFQSIGLHPLAGVAACFAAVSGGFAANFLLSTADPMLAGLSQEAARIIDPNYVVTPVANWYFMASSGFLIVIAGTLVVHRITIPYLGPYTG
;
A
#
# COMPACT_ATOMS: atom_id res chain seq x y z
N MET A 1 3.04 -30.67 -39.60
CA MET A 1 3.88 -29.50 -39.31
C MET A 1 2.99 -28.27 -39.42
N SER A 2 2.13 -28.05 -38.41
CA SER A 2 1.20 -26.93 -38.37
C SER A 2 1.99 -25.67 -38.03
N ARG A 3 2.05 -24.73 -38.98
CA ARG A 3 2.50 -23.37 -38.71
C ARG A 3 1.50 -22.74 -37.75
N ASP A 4 1.91 -22.58 -36.49
CA ASP A 4 1.21 -21.70 -35.57
C ASP A 4 1.18 -20.30 -36.18
N MET A 5 -0.03 -19.89 -36.54
CA MET A 5 -0.34 -18.56 -37.00
C MET A 5 -0.16 -17.64 -35.78
N GLN A 6 1.04 -17.05 -35.63
CA GLN A 6 1.30 -16.05 -34.60
C GLN A 6 0.42 -14.84 -34.88
N THR A 7 -0.77 -14.83 -34.27
CA THR A 7 -1.62 -13.64 -34.20
C THR A 7 -0.84 -12.58 -33.43
N GLU A 8 -0.61 -11.41 -34.05
CA GLU A 8 -0.04 -10.23 -33.39
C GLU A 8 -0.72 -10.06 -32.01
N PRO A 9 0.04 -9.96 -30.91
CA PRO A 9 -0.55 -9.83 -29.58
C PRO A 9 -1.43 -8.58 -29.56
N GLY A 10 -2.69 -8.76 -29.17
CA GLY A 10 -3.67 -7.67 -29.08
C GLY A 10 -3.12 -6.50 -28.26
N ARG A 11 -3.60 -5.28 -28.50
CA ARG A 11 -3.09 -4.05 -27.86
C ARG A 11 -2.94 -4.16 -26.34
N LEU A 12 -3.86 -4.87 -25.68
CA LEU A 12 -3.82 -5.15 -24.24
C LEU A 12 -2.61 -6.02 -23.85
N LEU A 13 -2.35 -7.11 -24.58
CA LEU A 13 -1.19 -7.99 -24.33
C LEU A 13 0.14 -7.24 -24.48
N ARG A 14 0.20 -6.29 -25.43
CA ARG A 14 1.38 -5.44 -25.60
C ARG A 14 1.59 -4.51 -24.40
N VAL A 15 0.53 -3.90 -23.88
CA VAL A 15 0.59 -3.08 -22.66
C VAL A 15 1.00 -3.93 -21.46
N LEU A 16 0.41 -5.11 -21.29
CA LEU A 16 0.77 -6.04 -20.21
C LEU A 16 2.24 -6.46 -20.29
N GLY A 17 2.77 -6.71 -21.49
CA GLY A 17 4.19 -7.01 -21.68
C GLY A 17 5.12 -5.86 -21.29
N VAL A 18 4.69 -4.60 -21.48
CA VAL A 18 5.43 -3.43 -20.98
C VAL A 18 5.40 -3.38 -19.45
N VAL A 19 4.22 -3.57 -18.84
CA VAL A 19 4.07 -3.57 -17.38
C VAL A 19 4.94 -4.66 -16.73
N GLU A 20 4.92 -5.87 -17.29
CA GLU A 20 5.75 -6.99 -16.82
C GLU A 20 7.24 -6.66 -16.93
N LYS A 21 7.69 -6.15 -18.09
CA LYS A 21 9.09 -5.81 -18.30
C LYS A 21 9.58 -4.71 -17.36
N VAL A 22 8.76 -3.69 -17.11
CA VAL A 22 9.10 -2.60 -16.18
C VAL A 22 9.10 -3.10 -14.75
N GLY A 23 8.10 -3.89 -14.34
CA GLY A 23 8.03 -4.48 -13.01
C GLY A 23 9.25 -5.36 -12.70
N ASN A 24 9.67 -6.20 -13.66
CA ASN A 24 10.82 -7.09 -13.51
C ASN A 24 12.17 -6.35 -13.55
N ALA A 25 12.22 -5.13 -14.07
CA ALA A 25 13.44 -4.33 -14.12
C ALA A 25 13.77 -3.64 -12.79
N LEU A 26 12.80 -3.49 -11.90
CA LEU A 26 13.01 -2.85 -10.60
C LEU A 26 13.76 -3.80 -9.65
N PRO A 27 14.96 -3.41 -9.16
CA PRO A 27 15.66 -4.21 -8.17
C PRO A 27 14.92 -4.17 -6.83
N HIS A 28 15.25 -5.13 -5.97
CA HIS A 28 14.68 -5.19 -4.62
C HIS A 28 14.81 -3.82 -3.90
N PRO A 29 13.77 -3.34 -3.19
CA PRO A 29 13.77 -2.00 -2.58
C PRO A 29 15.00 -1.69 -1.71
N ALA A 30 15.53 -2.69 -0.99
CA ALA A 30 16.77 -2.54 -0.23
C ALA A 30 17.97 -2.08 -1.10
N PHE A 31 18.12 -2.63 -2.30
CA PHE A 31 19.17 -2.21 -3.23
C PHE A 31 18.91 -0.83 -3.82
N LEU A 32 17.63 -0.44 -4.00
CA LEU A 32 17.28 0.94 -4.38
C LEU A 32 17.75 1.94 -3.32
N PHE A 33 17.44 1.71 -2.05
CA PHE A 33 17.89 2.58 -0.96
C PHE A 33 19.41 2.59 -0.79
N MET A 34 20.07 1.44 -0.94
CA MET A 34 21.53 1.39 -0.95
C MET A 34 22.13 2.18 -2.12
N GLY A 35 21.53 2.10 -3.31
CA GLY A 35 21.90 2.92 -4.46
C GLY A 35 21.72 4.42 -4.18
N LEU A 36 20.56 4.82 -3.63
CA LEU A 36 20.29 6.21 -3.24
C LEU A 36 21.30 6.72 -2.20
N PHE A 37 21.69 5.90 -1.23
CA PHE A 37 22.73 6.24 -0.26
C PHE A 37 24.06 6.61 -0.96
N PHE A 38 24.54 5.77 -1.88
CA PHE A 38 25.77 6.07 -2.63
C PHE A 38 25.63 7.29 -3.55
N VAL A 39 24.44 7.49 -4.14
CA VAL A 39 24.15 8.69 -4.93
C VAL A 39 24.23 9.94 -4.05
N VAL A 40 23.63 9.93 -2.85
CA VAL A 40 23.71 11.05 -1.90
C VAL A 40 25.15 11.30 -1.45
N LEU A 41 25.93 10.26 -1.15
CA LEU A 41 27.35 10.40 -0.84
C LEU A 41 28.11 11.13 -1.96
N PHE A 42 27.94 10.68 -3.20
CA PHE A 42 28.59 11.27 -4.37
C PHE A 42 28.14 12.72 -4.61
N LEU A 43 26.83 12.98 -4.59
CA LEU A 43 26.27 14.31 -4.79
C LEU A 43 26.69 15.29 -3.68
N SER A 44 26.82 14.81 -2.44
CA SER A 44 27.29 15.64 -1.32
C SER A 44 28.71 16.16 -1.53
N TRP A 45 29.59 15.31 -2.08
CA TRP A 45 30.96 15.71 -2.44
C TRP A 45 30.98 16.66 -3.62
N LEU A 46 30.24 16.35 -4.69
CA LEU A 46 30.20 17.18 -5.89
C LEU A 46 29.65 18.58 -5.59
N ALA A 47 28.53 18.66 -4.85
CA ALA A 47 27.91 19.93 -4.51
C ALA A 47 28.79 20.77 -3.57
N SER A 48 29.51 20.12 -2.65
CA SER A 48 30.49 20.80 -1.79
C SER A 48 31.70 21.30 -2.57
N ALA A 49 32.21 20.52 -3.52
CA ALA A 49 33.32 20.92 -4.38
C ALA A 49 32.97 22.14 -5.26
N LEU A 50 31.70 22.26 -5.67
CA LEU A 50 31.19 23.40 -6.43
C LEU A 50 30.77 24.60 -5.55
N GLY A 51 30.80 24.46 -4.22
CA GLY A 51 30.44 25.52 -3.28
C GLY A 51 28.95 25.88 -3.27
N PHE A 52 28.07 24.90 -3.49
CA PHE A 52 26.62 25.14 -3.49
C PHE A 52 26.11 25.62 -2.11
N SER A 53 25.27 26.64 -2.14
CA SER A 53 24.60 27.18 -0.95
C SER A 53 23.19 27.68 -1.31
N ALA A 54 22.29 27.66 -0.33
CA ALA A 54 20.92 28.14 -0.49
C ALA A 54 20.45 28.85 0.78
N ILE A 55 19.45 29.72 0.67
CA ILE A 55 18.83 30.37 1.84
C ILE A 55 17.67 29.51 2.33
N HIS A 56 17.64 29.20 3.62
CA HIS A 56 16.55 28.44 4.22
C HIS A 56 15.22 29.22 4.08
N PRO A 57 14.14 28.60 3.56
CA PRO A 57 12.90 29.33 3.28
C PRO A 57 12.23 29.89 4.54
N ILE A 58 12.33 29.17 5.67
CA ILE A 58 11.77 29.55 6.98
C ILE A 58 12.73 30.43 7.80
N THR A 59 13.89 29.90 8.22
CA THR A 59 14.83 30.62 9.12
C THR A 59 15.59 31.76 8.44
N LYS A 60 15.63 31.81 7.11
CA LYS A 60 16.41 32.77 6.31
C LYS A 60 17.93 32.67 6.49
N GLU A 61 18.42 31.60 7.11
CA GLU A 61 19.85 31.34 7.28
C GLU A 61 20.47 30.74 6.02
N LEU A 62 21.78 30.92 5.86
CA LEU A 62 22.53 30.32 4.76
C LEU A 62 22.79 28.84 5.04
N ILE A 63 22.23 27.97 4.21
CA ILE A 63 22.49 26.53 4.20
C ILE A 63 23.67 26.24 3.28
N THR A 64 24.65 25.52 3.80
CA THR A 64 25.82 25.06 3.04
C THR A 64 25.78 23.54 2.89
N THR A 65 26.34 23.03 1.81
CA THR A 65 26.43 21.59 1.57
C THR A 65 27.46 20.92 2.46
N VAL A 66 27.09 19.79 3.07
CA VAL A 66 27.99 18.97 3.89
C VAL A 66 28.59 17.86 3.04
N ASN A 67 29.92 17.78 2.96
CA ASN A 67 30.62 16.72 2.24
C ASN A 67 30.75 15.46 3.11
N LEU A 68 30.04 14.39 2.74
CA LEU A 68 30.05 13.14 3.50
C LEU A 68 31.32 12.29 3.29
N PHE A 69 32.12 12.54 2.26
CA PHE A 69 33.43 11.90 2.06
C PHE A 69 34.56 12.54 2.87
N SER A 70 34.31 13.70 3.48
CA SER A 70 35.29 14.37 4.34
C SER A 70 35.52 13.60 5.65
N VAL A 71 36.63 13.84 6.35
CA VAL A 71 36.88 13.23 7.67
C VAL A 71 35.73 13.51 8.67
N PRO A 72 35.21 14.75 8.79
CA PRO A 72 34.01 15.01 9.60
C PRO A 72 32.77 14.29 9.10
N GLY A 73 32.57 14.18 7.78
CA GLY A 73 31.43 13.48 7.17
C GLY A 73 31.43 11.98 7.45
N LEU A 74 32.59 11.33 7.35
CA LEU A 74 32.76 9.92 7.71
C LEU A 74 32.56 9.68 9.21
N HIS A 75 33.03 10.60 10.06
CA HIS A 75 32.77 10.55 11.49
C HIS A 75 31.25 10.60 11.75
N LEU A 76 30.54 11.55 11.14
CA LEU A 76 29.08 11.69 11.23
C LEU A 76 28.37 10.39 10.82
N LEU A 77 28.72 9.83 9.67
CA LEU A 77 28.12 8.60 9.16
C LEU A 77 28.27 7.43 10.14
N ILE A 78 29.44 7.26 10.74
CA ILE A 78 29.70 6.14 11.65
C ILE A 78 29.08 6.39 13.02
N SER A 79 29.21 7.60 13.57
CA SER A 79 28.74 7.92 14.91
C SER A 79 27.22 7.96 15.01
N GLU A 80 26.53 8.42 13.97
CA GLU A 80 25.07 8.59 14.01
C GLU A 80 24.29 7.41 13.42
N MET A 81 24.93 6.46 12.74
CA MET A 81 24.27 5.35 12.05
C MET A 81 23.20 4.65 12.90
N VAL A 82 23.59 4.22 14.11
CA VAL A 82 22.69 3.50 15.03
C VAL A 82 21.61 4.41 15.59
N SER A 83 21.96 5.67 15.91
CA SER A 83 21.01 6.65 16.43
C SER A 83 19.95 7.02 15.39
N ASN A 84 20.35 7.20 14.13
CA ASN A 84 19.46 7.47 13.01
C ASN A 84 18.50 6.30 12.76
N PHE A 85 19.01 5.06 12.81
CA PHE A 85 18.15 3.88 12.69
C PHE A 85 17.17 3.77 13.86
N ALA A 86 17.63 3.94 15.10
CA ALA A 86 16.81 3.80 16.30
C ALA A 86 15.77 4.92 16.47
N SER A 87 16.10 6.14 16.04
CA SER A 87 15.21 7.31 16.14
C SER A 87 14.29 7.50 14.94
N PHE A 88 14.42 6.66 13.90
CA PHE A 88 13.58 6.70 12.71
C PHE A 88 12.10 6.55 13.08
N ALA A 89 11.29 7.60 12.89
CA ALA A 89 9.91 7.66 13.39
C ALA A 89 9.00 6.45 13.04
N PRO A 90 9.08 5.85 11.84
CA PRO A 90 8.30 4.65 11.53
C PRO A 90 8.64 3.44 12.41
N LEU A 91 9.88 3.30 12.89
CA LEU A 91 10.36 2.06 13.49
C LEU A 91 9.58 1.71 14.77
N ALA A 92 9.57 2.61 15.74
CA ALA A 92 8.91 2.37 17.02
C ALA A 92 7.39 2.23 16.86
N SER A 93 6.78 3.11 16.06
CA SER A 93 5.32 3.15 15.88
C SER A 93 4.79 1.89 15.17
N VAL A 94 5.50 1.39 14.15
CA VAL A 94 5.17 0.15 13.46
C VAL A 94 5.36 -1.06 14.37
N LEU A 95 6.46 -1.15 15.13
CA LEU A 95 6.70 -2.28 16.03
C LEU A 95 5.59 -2.41 17.09
N VAL A 96 5.20 -1.29 17.71
CA VAL A 96 4.12 -1.29 18.71
C VAL A 96 2.78 -1.67 18.07
N ALA A 97 2.45 -1.13 16.90
CA ALA A 97 1.22 -1.48 16.18
C ALA A 97 1.20 -2.97 15.77
N MET A 98 2.34 -3.51 15.31
CA MET A 98 2.47 -4.90 14.90
C MET A 98 2.28 -5.88 16.05
N LEU A 99 2.59 -5.53 17.30
CA LEU A 99 2.35 -6.39 18.46
C LEU A 99 0.84 -6.64 18.67
N GLY A 100 0.04 -5.58 18.67
CA GLY A 100 -1.42 -5.68 18.81
C GLY A 100 -2.05 -6.41 17.62
N PHE A 101 -1.60 -6.07 16.41
CA PHE A 101 -2.04 -6.73 15.18
C PHE A 101 -1.73 -8.24 15.19
N SER A 102 -0.50 -8.62 15.55
CA SER A 102 -0.07 -10.02 15.58
C SER A 102 -0.92 -10.85 16.53
N LEU A 103 -1.32 -10.28 17.69
CA LEU A 103 -2.22 -10.95 18.62
C LEU A 103 -3.63 -11.16 18.02
N ALA A 104 -4.19 -10.12 17.38
CA ALA A 104 -5.50 -10.20 16.73
C ALA A 104 -5.52 -11.17 15.54
N GLU A 105 -4.42 -11.25 14.80
CA GLU A 105 -4.26 -12.17 13.67
C GLU A 105 -4.06 -13.62 14.12
N LYS A 106 -3.16 -13.86 15.08
CA LYS A 106 -2.89 -15.22 15.59
C LYS A 106 -4.06 -15.82 16.34
N SER A 107 -4.88 -14.98 17.00
CA SER A 107 -6.15 -15.41 17.59
C SER A 107 -7.27 -15.62 16.56
N GLN A 108 -7.03 -15.32 15.28
CA GLN A 108 -8.02 -15.38 14.19
C GLN A 108 -9.25 -14.49 14.42
N LEU A 109 -9.15 -13.49 15.30
CA LEU A 109 -10.24 -12.58 15.61
C LEU A 109 -10.71 -11.86 14.34
N ILE A 110 -9.77 -11.26 13.60
CA ILE A 110 -10.11 -10.47 12.41
C ILE A 110 -10.67 -11.36 11.30
N ALA A 111 -10.05 -12.51 11.04
CA ALA A 111 -10.54 -13.50 10.07
C ALA A 111 -11.97 -13.95 10.39
N THR A 112 -12.28 -14.19 11.66
CA THR A 112 -13.60 -14.62 12.12
C THR A 112 -14.63 -13.52 11.95
N VAL A 113 -14.31 -12.28 12.34
CA VAL A 113 -15.22 -11.13 12.19
C VAL A 113 -15.53 -10.86 10.72
N LEU A 114 -14.52 -10.81 9.86
CA LEU A 114 -14.71 -10.59 8.42
C LEU A 114 -15.54 -11.71 7.78
N ARG A 115 -15.26 -12.98 8.12
CA ARG A 115 -16.07 -14.11 7.68
C ARG A 115 -17.52 -13.98 8.15
N LEU A 116 -17.74 -13.62 9.40
CA LEU A 116 -19.08 -13.48 9.99
C LEU A 116 -19.88 -12.41 9.26
N ILE A 117 -19.27 -11.26 8.98
CA ILE A 117 -19.88 -10.14 8.24
C ILE A 117 -20.36 -10.62 6.87
N VAL A 118 -19.53 -11.35 6.12
CA VAL A 118 -19.87 -11.83 4.78
C VAL A 118 -20.92 -12.94 4.81
N VAL A 119 -20.82 -13.91 5.72
CA VAL A 119 -21.75 -15.05 5.80
C VAL A 119 -23.13 -14.62 6.32
N LYS A 120 -23.20 -13.62 7.19
CA LYS A 120 -24.46 -13.10 7.74
C LYS A 120 -25.10 -12.02 6.87
N ALA A 121 -24.45 -11.61 5.78
CA ALA A 121 -24.96 -10.58 4.90
C ALA A 121 -26.28 -11.01 4.22
N PRO A 122 -27.31 -10.15 4.19
CA PRO A 122 -28.51 -10.45 3.43
C PRO A 122 -28.21 -10.45 1.94
N LYS A 123 -28.94 -11.27 1.16
CA LYS A 123 -28.70 -11.47 -0.28
C LYS A 123 -28.63 -10.15 -1.08
N SER A 124 -29.45 -9.16 -0.72
CA SER A 124 -29.50 -7.85 -1.39
C SER A 124 -28.28 -6.96 -1.12
N LEU A 125 -27.55 -7.19 -0.01
CA LEU A 125 -26.39 -6.39 0.38
C LEU A 125 -25.07 -7.15 0.24
N ILE A 126 -25.06 -8.30 -0.42
CA ILE A 126 -23.88 -9.16 -0.49
C ILE A 126 -22.69 -8.47 -1.14
N VAL A 127 -22.93 -7.71 -2.22
CA VAL A 127 -21.90 -6.97 -2.95
C VAL A 127 -21.31 -5.86 -2.08
N PRO A 128 -22.09 -4.90 -1.53
CA PRO A 128 -21.52 -3.86 -0.69
C PRO A 128 -20.85 -4.42 0.57
N VAL A 129 -21.38 -5.50 1.16
CA VAL A 129 -20.74 -6.15 2.32
C VAL A 129 -19.39 -6.77 1.96
N ILE A 130 -19.26 -7.39 0.78
CA ILE A 130 -17.96 -7.90 0.30
C ILE A 130 -16.98 -6.74 0.08
N PHE A 131 -17.43 -5.59 -0.42
CA PHE A 131 -16.57 -4.42 -0.53
C PHE A 131 -16.14 -3.89 0.84
N VAL A 132 -17.05 -3.78 1.80
CA VAL A 132 -16.71 -3.37 3.18
C VAL A 132 -15.70 -4.33 3.79
N ALA A 133 -15.95 -5.64 3.69
CA ALA A 133 -15.05 -6.66 4.21
C ALA A 133 -13.67 -6.63 3.51
N GLY A 134 -13.64 -6.43 2.19
CA GLY A 134 -12.41 -6.35 1.40
C GLY A 134 -11.57 -5.12 1.77
N VAL A 135 -12.19 -3.94 1.86
CA VAL A 135 -11.53 -2.69 2.29
C VAL A 135 -10.97 -2.85 3.71
N MET A 136 -11.76 -3.39 4.64
CA MET A 136 -11.33 -3.60 6.03
C MET A 136 -10.26 -4.70 6.18
N SER A 137 -10.12 -5.60 5.21
CA SER A 137 -9.21 -6.74 5.31
C SER A 137 -7.72 -6.37 5.41
N HIS A 138 -7.34 -5.15 5.00
CA HIS A 138 -5.98 -4.63 5.17
C HIS A 138 -5.62 -4.40 6.64
N THR A 139 -6.63 -4.12 7.48
CA THR A 139 -6.48 -4.13 8.95
C THR A 139 -6.07 -5.49 9.47
N ALA A 140 -6.25 -6.54 8.66
CA ALA A 140 -5.98 -7.95 8.93
C ALA A 140 -4.76 -8.47 8.14
N GLY A 141 -3.95 -7.59 7.53
CA GLY A 141 -2.84 -8.00 6.67
C GLY A 141 -3.32 -8.70 5.39
N ASP A 142 -2.71 -9.84 5.05
CA ASP A 142 -2.97 -10.55 3.79
C ASP A 142 -4.20 -11.49 3.85
N ILE A 143 -4.96 -11.48 4.94
CA ILE A 143 -6.18 -12.31 5.11
C ILE A 143 -7.20 -12.07 4.00
N GLY A 144 -7.28 -10.86 3.46
CA GLY A 144 -8.17 -10.53 2.34
C GLY A 144 -7.96 -11.45 1.14
N TYR A 145 -6.71 -11.68 0.76
CA TYR A 145 -6.37 -12.52 -0.40
C TYR A 145 -6.59 -14.01 -0.14
N VAL A 146 -6.23 -14.48 1.06
CA VAL A 146 -6.26 -15.91 1.39
C VAL A 146 -7.68 -16.38 1.70
N LEU A 147 -8.49 -15.59 2.41
CA LEU A 147 -9.78 -16.01 2.95
C LEU A 147 -10.98 -15.38 2.24
N LEU A 148 -10.97 -14.07 1.99
CA LEU A 148 -12.17 -13.39 1.51
C LEU A 148 -12.46 -13.68 0.03
N ILE A 149 -11.44 -13.78 -0.81
CA ILE A 149 -11.64 -14.04 -2.25
C ILE A 149 -12.34 -15.37 -2.50
N PRO A 150 -11.89 -16.52 -1.94
CA PRO A 150 -12.63 -17.78 -2.07
C PRO A 150 -14.01 -17.74 -1.41
N LEU A 151 -14.13 -17.08 -0.25
CA LEU A 151 -15.41 -16.96 0.45
C LEU A 151 -16.45 -16.20 -0.38
N ALA A 152 -16.05 -15.10 -1.02
CA ALA A 152 -16.91 -14.33 -1.91
C ALA A 152 -17.39 -15.17 -3.09
N ALA A 153 -16.53 -16.00 -3.68
CA ALA A 153 -16.89 -16.92 -4.75
C ALA A 153 -17.97 -17.92 -4.31
N MET A 154 -17.77 -18.58 -3.16
CA MET A 154 -18.72 -19.55 -2.59
C MET A 154 -20.07 -18.91 -2.26
N VAL A 155 -20.05 -17.70 -1.69
CA VAL A 155 -21.25 -16.97 -1.32
C VAL A 155 -22.04 -16.54 -2.55
N PHE A 156 -21.38 -16.01 -3.59
CA PHE A 156 -22.02 -15.73 -4.88
C PHE A 156 -22.66 -16.99 -5.48
N GLN A 157 -21.94 -18.12 -5.45
CA GLN A 157 -22.47 -19.41 -5.93
C GLN A 157 -23.74 -19.82 -5.17
N SER A 158 -23.73 -19.73 -3.83
CA SER A 158 -24.84 -20.14 -2.96
C SER A 158 -26.14 -19.35 -3.17
N ILE A 159 -26.06 -18.15 -3.75
CA ILE A 159 -27.21 -17.29 -4.04
C ILE A 159 -27.56 -17.27 -5.54
N GLY A 160 -26.93 -18.12 -6.34
CA GLY A 160 -27.18 -18.27 -7.78
C GLY A 160 -26.49 -17.24 -8.67
N LEU A 161 -25.47 -16.52 -8.17
CA LEU A 161 -24.65 -15.61 -8.96
C LEU A 161 -23.36 -16.30 -9.44
N HIS A 162 -22.79 -15.78 -10.52
CA HIS A 162 -21.56 -16.30 -11.09
C HIS A 162 -20.38 -16.18 -10.09
N PRO A 163 -19.70 -17.28 -9.70
CA PRO A 163 -18.63 -17.24 -8.69
C PRO A 163 -17.46 -16.32 -9.06
N LEU A 164 -17.07 -16.28 -10.34
CA LEU A 164 -16.08 -15.33 -10.86
C LEU A 164 -16.44 -13.84 -10.62
N ALA A 165 -17.73 -13.49 -10.58
CA ALA A 165 -18.13 -12.13 -10.21
C ALA A 165 -17.78 -11.84 -8.75
N GLY A 166 -17.96 -12.82 -7.86
CA GLY A 166 -17.57 -12.73 -6.45
C GLY A 166 -16.04 -12.63 -6.28
N VAL A 167 -15.28 -13.43 -7.04
CA VAL A 167 -13.81 -13.34 -7.08
C VAL A 167 -13.37 -11.96 -7.53
N ALA A 168 -13.89 -11.46 -8.65
CA ALA A 168 -13.52 -10.15 -9.19
C ALA A 168 -13.91 -9.00 -8.25
N ALA A 169 -15.12 -9.05 -7.67
CA ALA A 169 -15.60 -8.05 -6.72
C ALA A 169 -14.72 -7.99 -5.47
N CYS A 170 -14.43 -9.15 -4.87
CA CYS A 170 -13.59 -9.20 -3.68
C CYS A 170 -12.14 -8.83 -3.97
N PHE A 171 -11.57 -9.30 -5.08
CA PHE A 171 -10.22 -8.92 -5.49
C PHE A 171 -10.10 -7.40 -5.72
N ALA A 172 -11.08 -6.78 -6.37
CA ALA A 172 -11.11 -5.33 -6.55
C ALA A 172 -11.24 -4.59 -5.20
N ALA A 173 -12.05 -5.11 -4.27
CA ALA A 173 -12.20 -4.54 -2.94
C ALA A 173 -10.93 -4.65 -2.08
N VAL A 174 -10.23 -5.78 -2.13
CA VAL A 174 -8.96 -5.98 -1.43
C VAL A 174 -7.87 -5.16 -2.13
N SER A 175 -7.50 -5.50 -3.36
CA SER A 175 -6.37 -4.84 -4.03
C SER A 175 -6.57 -3.33 -4.26
N GLY A 176 -7.73 -2.93 -4.79
CA GLY A 176 -8.05 -1.53 -5.07
C GLY A 176 -8.42 -0.72 -3.83
N GLY A 177 -8.83 -1.39 -2.74
CA GLY A 177 -9.22 -0.76 -1.48
C GLY A 177 -8.10 -0.58 -0.48
N PHE A 178 -6.85 -0.96 -0.79
CA PHE A 178 -5.73 -1.02 0.15
C PHE A 178 -5.52 0.23 1.01
N ALA A 179 -5.60 1.41 0.40
CA ALA A 179 -5.38 2.68 1.09
C ALA A 179 -6.62 3.23 1.80
N ALA A 180 -7.81 2.71 1.48
CA ALA A 180 -9.04 3.11 2.15
C ALA A 180 -9.30 2.16 3.31
N ASN A 181 -9.70 2.70 4.46
CA ASN A 181 -10.02 1.86 5.59
C ASN A 181 -10.90 2.62 6.59
N PHE A 182 -11.79 1.90 7.26
CA PHE A 182 -12.60 2.45 8.35
C PHE A 182 -11.85 2.40 9.69
N LEU A 183 -10.87 1.51 9.79
CA LEU A 183 -9.99 1.36 10.95
C LEU A 183 -8.54 1.68 10.58
N LEU A 184 -7.72 1.97 11.58
CA LEU A 184 -6.29 2.12 11.37
C LEU A 184 -5.67 0.76 11.02
N SER A 185 -4.78 0.78 10.04
CA SER A 185 -3.95 -0.32 9.57
C SER A 185 -2.51 -0.15 10.06
N THR A 186 -1.72 -1.22 9.96
CA THR A 186 -0.27 -1.19 10.18
C THR A 186 0.45 -0.27 9.19
N ALA A 187 -0.17 0.03 8.05
CA ALA A 187 0.35 0.98 7.06
C ALA A 187 0.32 2.43 7.55
N ASP A 188 -0.62 2.80 8.43
CA ASP A 188 -0.83 4.21 8.79
C ASP A 188 0.31 4.78 9.63
N PRO A 189 0.79 4.11 10.70
CA PRO A 189 1.97 4.56 11.43
C PRO A 189 3.23 4.62 10.55
N MET A 190 3.37 3.68 9.60
CA MET A 190 4.50 3.65 8.67
C MET A 190 4.49 4.88 7.75
N LEU A 191 3.37 5.14 7.06
CA LEU A 191 3.23 6.26 6.13
C LEU A 191 3.30 7.60 6.86
N ALA A 192 2.69 7.70 8.03
CA ALA A 192 2.79 8.88 8.89
C ALA A 192 4.25 9.14 9.31
N GLY A 193 4.96 8.11 9.78
CA GLY A 193 6.36 8.23 10.15
C GLY A 193 7.26 8.67 8.99
N LEU A 194 7.07 8.10 7.78
CA LEU A 194 7.84 8.51 6.59
C LEU A 194 7.55 9.96 6.21
N SER A 195 6.29 10.36 6.27
CA SER A 195 5.87 11.75 6.00
C SER A 195 6.46 12.71 7.03
N GLN A 196 6.55 12.30 8.30
CA GLN A 196 7.15 13.08 9.37
C GLN A 196 8.66 13.28 9.15
N GLU A 197 9.40 12.22 8.80
CA GLU A 197 10.83 12.32 8.49
C GLU A 197 11.09 13.23 7.29
N ALA A 198 10.26 13.15 6.25
CA ALA A 198 10.35 14.06 5.12
C ALA A 198 10.04 15.52 5.50
N ALA A 199 9.02 15.76 6.34
CA ALA A 199 8.66 17.10 6.79
C ALA A 199 9.74 17.74 7.68
N ARG A 200 10.44 16.93 8.48
CA ARG A 200 11.53 17.38 9.37
C ARG A 200 12.79 17.87 8.65
N ILE A 201 12.89 17.64 7.35
CA ILE A 201 13.90 18.29 6.49
C ILE A 201 13.71 19.81 6.48
N ILE A 202 12.46 20.29 6.64
CA ILE A 202 12.10 21.72 6.60
C ILE A 202 11.75 22.25 7.99
N ASP A 203 10.93 21.52 8.76
CA ASP A 203 10.50 21.90 10.11
C ASP A 203 10.79 20.76 11.10
N PRO A 204 11.84 20.88 11.94
CA PRO A 204 12.25 19.83 12.87
C PRO A 204 11.18 19.42 13.89
N ASN A 205 10.23 20.31 14.18
CA ASN A 205 9.18 20.06 15.17
C ASN A 205 7.89 19.51 14.55
N TYR A 206 7.87 19.27 13.24
CA TYR A 206 6.68 18.74 12.57
C TYR A 206 6.36 17.32 13.05
N VAL A 207 5.09 17.08 13.35
CA VAL A 207 4.57 15.79 13.83
C VAL A 207 3.43 15.34 12.95
N VAL A 208 3.53 14.13 12.41
CA VAL A 208 2.45 13.49 11.65
C VAL A 208 1.93 12.31 12.47
N THR A 209 0.70 12.43 12.96
CA THR A 209 0.08 11.37 13.73
C THR A 209 -0.48 10.27 12.80
N PRO A 210 -0.55 9.01 13.23
CA PRO A 210 -1.15 7.92 12.44
C PRO A 210 -2.62 8.17 12.05
N VAL A 211 -3.33 9.02 12.81
CA VAL A 211 -4.72 9.39 12.54
C VAL A 211 -4.87 10.54 11.54
N ALA A 212 -3.78 11.17 11.09
CA ALA A 212 -3.82 12.36 10.25
C ALA A 212 -4.65 12.17 8.97
N ASN A 213 -4.63 10.96 8.39
CA ASN A 213 -5.36 10.64 7.17
C ASN A 213 -6.70 9.90 7.40
N TRP A 214 -7.07 9.63 8.65
CA TRP A 214 -8.17 8.71 8.95
C TRP A 214 -9.52 9.16 8.36
N TYR A 215 -9.87 10.44 8.47
CA TYR A 215 -11.12 10.96 7.90
C TYR A 215 -11.19 10.80 6.38
N PHE A 216 -10.06 10.99 5.69
CA PHE A 216 -9.97 10.82 4.24
C PHE A 216 -10.07 9.35 3.84
N MET A 217 -9.40 8.46 4.57
CA MET A 217 -9.46 7.01 4.31
C MET A 217 -10.86 6.44 4.58
N ALA A 218 -11.50 6.86 5.67
CA ALA A 218 -12.84 6.41 6.03
C ALA A 218 -13.88 6.88 5.00
N SER A 219 -13.80 8.15 4.56
CA SER A 219 -14.67 8.66 3.49
C SER A 219 -14.41 7.98 2.14
N SER A 220 -13.14 7.73 1.81
CA SER A 220 -12.76 6.96 0.61
C SER A 220 -13.28 5.53 0.65
N GLY A 221 -13.34 4.90 1.83
CA GLY A 221 -13.93 3.57 2.01
C GLY A 221 -15.38 3.51 1.55
N PHE A 222 -16.20 4.49 1.94
CA PHE A 222 -17.59 4.59 1.45
C PHE A 222 -17.65 4.77 -0.07
N LEU A 223 -16.78 5.62 -0.63
CA LEU A 223 -16.73 5.84 -2.08
C LEU A 223 -16.38 4.57 -2.85
N ILE A 224 -15.39 3.80 -2.37
CA ILE A 224 -15.00 2.52 -2.99
C ILE A 224 -16.12 1.49 -2.88
N VAL A 225 -16.80 1.40 -1.73
CA VAL A 225 -17.94 0.50 -1.56
C VAL A 225 -19.06 0.83 -2.54
N ILE A 226 -19.42 2.11 -2.67
CA ILE A 226 -20.49 2.55 -3.59
C ILE A 226 -20.07 2.30 -5.04
N ALA A 227 -18.90 2.81 -5.46
CA ALA A 227 -18.43 2.70 -6.83
C ALA A 227 -18.24 1.23 -7.24
N GLY A 228 -17.62 0.42 -6.39
CA GLY A 228 -17.42 -1.00 -6.61
C GLY A 228 -18.72 -1.77 -6.73
N THR A 229 -19.70 -1.48 -5.86
CA THR A 229 -21.04 -2.07 -5.93
C THR A 229 -21.74 -1.73 -7.24
N LEU A 230 -21.65 -0.48 -7.69
CA LEU A 230 -22.22 -0.04 -8.96
C LEU A 230 -21.58 -0.76 -10.15
N VAL A 231 -20.25 -0.86 -10.17
CA VAL A 231 -19.51 -1.58 -11.23
C VAL A 231 -19.91 -3.05 -11.27
N VAL A 232 -19.99 -3.72 -10.11
CA VAL A 232 -20.34 -5.15 -10.08
C VAL A 232 -21.77 -5.38 -10.57
N HIS A 233 -22.74 -4.59 -10.14
CA HIS A 233 -24.14 -4.77 -10.56
C HIS A 233 -24.41 -4.33 -12.00
N ARG A 234 -23.76 -3.27 -12.48
CA ARG A 234 -24.03 -2.71 -13.82
C ARG A 234 -23.17 -3.30 -14.91
N ILE A 235 -21.99 -3.81 -14.59
CA ILE A 235 -21.00 -4.26 -15.56
C ILE A 235 -20.67 -5.72 -15.34
N THR A 236 -20.13 -6.09 -14.17
CA THR A 236 -19.54 -7.43 -13.96
C THR A 236 -20.58 -8.56 -14.02
N ILE A 237 -21.68 -8.45 -13.26
CA ILE A 237 -22.72 -9.49 -13.23
C ILE A 237 -23.43 -9.60 -14.59
N PRO A 238 -23.87 -8.50 -15.24
CA PRO A 238 -24.47 -8.57 -16.58
C PRO A 238 -23.54 -9.14 -17.64
N TYR A 239 -22.24 -8.83 -17.58
CA TYR A 239 -21.24 -9.34 -18.51
C TYR A 239 -21.04 -10.85 -18.41
N LEU A 240 -21.03 -11.40 -17.19
CA LEU A 240 -20.84 -12.83 -16.96
C LEU A 240 -22.11 -13.66 -17.19
N GLY A 241 -23.29 -13.03 -17.20
CA GLY A 241 -24.55 -13.71 -17.44
C GLY A 241 -25.02 -14.63 -16.30
N PRO A 242 -26.12 -15.37 -16.50
CA PRO A 242 -26.66 -16.29 -15.50
C PRO A 242 -25.73 -17.49 -15.31
N TYR A 243 -25.56 -17.90 -14.06
CA TYR A 243 -24.74 -19.06 -13.72
C TYR A 243 -25.52 -20.37 -13.91
N THR A 244 -24.98 -21.32 -14.67
CA THR A 244 -25.64 -22.58 -15.03
C THR A 244 -25.12 -23.83 -14.30
N GLY A 245 -24.20 -23.67 -13.34
CA GLY A 245 -23.54 -24.80 -12.64
C GLY A 245 -22.12 -25.03 -13.13
#